data_AF-A0A2V9GDT5-F1
#
_entry.id   AF-A0A2V9GDT5-F1
#
_cell.length_a   1.000
_cell.length_b   1.000
_cell.length_c   1.000
_cell.angle_alpha   90.00
_cell.angle_beta   90.00
_cell.angle_gamma   90.00
#
_symmetry.space_group_name_H-M   'P 1'
#
loop_
_entity.id
_entity.type
_entity.pdbx_description
1 polymer ?
#
loop_
_entity_poly.entity_id
_entity_poly.type
_entity_poly.pdbx_seq_one_letter_code
_entity_poly.pdbx_strand_id
1 'polypeptide(L)'
;MVQQAPKLAKGWAWIAQHLPGLDPNADALEMLAQGVQKEAGFLAERLGTILRNIATFIFDQFVMIFAMFYFFRDADKIIQGVRSILPFDAEHRETMMTQTRDLISASVTTSLILAAIQGAIGGLGFVLVKLPAPLFWGV
;
A
#
# COMPACT_ATOMS: atom_id res chain seq x y z
N MET A 1 -1.18 -23.83 42.10
CA MET A 1 -0.41 -24.61 41.11
C MET A 1 0.67 -23.72 40.48
N VAL A 2 1.60 -23.19 41.30
CA VAL A 2 2.60 -22.16 40.90
C VAL A 2 4.00 -22.60 41.34
N GLN A 3 4.49 -23.73 40.82
CA GLN A 3 5.81 -24.25 41.20
C GLN A 3 6.61 -24.87 40.05
N GLN A 4 6.28 -24.54 38.80
CA GLN A 4 7.04 -25.01 37.63
C GLN A 4 7.45 -23.85 36.74
N ALA A 5 8.41 -23.04 37.20
CA ALA A 5 9.41 -22.37 36.34
C ALA A 5 10.36 -21.49 37.17
N PRO A 6 11.30 -22.07 37.95
CA PRO A 6 12.31 -21.31 38.70
C PRO A 6 13.24 -20.46 37.82
N LYS A 7 13.23 -20.66 36.50
CA LYS A 7 13.98 -19.85 35.52
C LYS A 7 13.26 -18.55 35.14
N LEU A 8 11.92 -18.54 35.11
CA LEU A 8 11.13 -17.35 34.81
C LEU A 8 11.20 -16.32 35.95
N ALA A 9 11.17 -16.79 37.20
CA ALA A 9 11.34 -15.94 38.38
C ALA A 9 12.71 -15.23 38.42
N LYS A 10 13.79 -15.90 37.97
CA LYS A 10 15.14 -15.30 37.90
C LYS A 10 15.27 -14.28 36.78
N GLY A 11 14.70 -14.57 35.60
CA GLY A 11 14.64 -13.61 34.50
C GLY A 11 13.83 -12.36 34.87
N TRP A 12 12.72 -12.56 35.58
CA TRP A 12 11.88 -11.48 36.08
C TRP A 12 12.60 -10.60 37.10
N ALA A 13 13.33 -11.19 38.04
CA ALA A 13 14.12 -10.45 39.04
C ALA A 13 15.27 -9.62 38.42
N TRP A 14 15.91 -10.11 37.34
CA TRP A 14 16.99 -9.38 36.66
C TRP A 14 16.48 -8.15 35.88
N ILE A 15 15.29 -8.27 35.27
CA ILE A 15 14.62 -7.18 34.53
C ILE A 15 14.05 -6.14 35.50
N ALA A 16 13.43 -6.59 36.60
CA ALA A 16 12.89 -5.71 37.64
C ALA A 16 13.98 -4.86 38.34
N GLN A 17 15.22 -5.35 38.39
CA GLN A 17 16.36 -4.59 38.96
C GLN A 17 16.90 -3.50 38.02
N HIS A 18 16.65 -3.58 36.71
CA HIS A 18 17.15 -2.61 35.72
C HIS A 18 16.13 -1.49 35.38
N LEU A 19 14.90 -1.55 35.90
CA LEU A 19 13.84 -0.57 35.64
C LEU A 19 13.26 -0.03 36.97
N PRO A 20 13.60 1.20 37.38
CA PRO A 20 13.14 1.77 38.65
C PRO A 20 11.68 2.21 38.54
N GLY A 21 10.79 1.60 39.34
CA GLY A 21 9.37 1.93 39.42
C GLY A 21 8.38 0.77 39.25
N LEU A 22 8.87 -0.48 39.14
CA LEU A 22 8.02 -1.67 39.03
C LEU A 22 7.96 -2.42 40.36
N ASP A 23 6.76 -2.51 40.95
CA ASP A 23 6.50 -3.24 42.17
C ASP A 23 6.79 -4.75 42.00
N PRO A 24 7.62 -5.39 42.85
CA PRO A 24 7.98 -6.82 42.75
C PRO A 24 6.80 -7.79 42.91
N ASN A 25 5.66 -7.31 43.43
CA ASN A 25 4.41 -8.06 43.61
C ASN A 25 3.33 -7.68 42.57
N ALA A 26 3.62 -6.74 41.65
CA ALA A 26 2.74 -6.54 40.51
C ALA A 26 2.86 -7.78 39.62
N ASP A 27 1.76 -8.50 39.46
CA ASP A 27 1.68 -9.66 38.60
C ASP A 27 2.11 -9.27 37.19
N ALA A 28 3.38 -9.56 36.86
CA ALA A 28 4.01 -9.42 35.55
C ALA A 28 3.10 -9.87 34.41
N LEU A 29 2.35 -10.92 34.71
CA LEU A 29 1.42 -11.60 33.83
C LEU A 29 0.14 -10.77 33.60
N GLU A 30 -0.34 -10.03 34.60
CA GLU A 30 -1.42 -9.06 34.43
C GLU A 30 -0.95 -7.83 33.64
N MET A 31 0.24 -7.30 33.90
CA MET A 31 0.78 -6.18 33.12
C MET A 31 1.02 -6.57 31.65
N LEU A 32 1.54 -7.79 31.41
CA LEU A 32 1.67 -8.33 30.05
C LEU A 32 0.32 -8.62 29.41
N ALA A 33 -0.63 -9.22 30.14
CA ALA A 33 -1.97 -9.47 29.62
C ALA A 33 -2.67 -8.16 29.23
N GLN A 34 -2.57 -7.11 30.06
CA GLN A 34 -3.13 -5.80 29.75
C GLN A 34 -2.41 -5.09 28.60
N GLY A 35 -1.08 -5.22 28.49
CA GLY A 35 -0.28 -4.70 27.38
C GLY A 35 -0.63 -5.38 26.06
N VAL A 36 -0.64 -6.72 26.06
CA VAL A 36 -1.01 -7.54 24.90
C VAL A 36 -2.46 -7.31 24.50
N GLN A 37 -3.39 -7.12 25.43
CA GLN A 37 -4.79 -6.89 25.11
C GLN A 37 -5.05 -5.49 24.54
N LYS A 38 -4.30 -4.47 24.98
CA LYS A 38 -4.32 -3.13 24.37
C LYS A 38 -3.69 -3.13 22.98
N GLU A 39 -2.55 -3.79 22.79
CA GLU A 39 -1.94 -3.94 21.47
C GLU A 39 -2.78 -4.80 20.53
N ALA A 40 -3.37 -5.89 21.02
CA ALA A 40 -4.26 -6.75 20.24
C ALA A 40 -5.53 -6.01 19.80
N GLY A 41 -6.12 -5.15 20.64
CA GLY A 41 -7.24 -4.30 20.24
C GLY A 41 -6.86 -3.35 19.09
N PHE A 42 -5.69 -2.71 19.20
CA PHE A 42 -5.17 -1.81 18.17
C PHE A 42 -4.81 -2.54 16.85
N LEU A 43 -4.22 -3.74 16.95
CA LEU A 43 -3.95 -4.61 15.82
C LEU A 43 -5.24 -5.11 15.17
N ALA A 44 -6.24 -5.53 15.96
CA ALA A 44 -7.53 -5.99 15.44
C ALA A 44 -8.27 -4.86 14.68
N GLU A 45 -8.27 -3.63 15.20
CA GLU A 45 -8.85 -2.47 14.53
C GLU A 45 -8.11 -2.12 13.23
N ARG A 46 -6.77 -2.18 13.24
CA ARG A 46 -5.95 -2.00 12.02
C ARG A 46 -6.20 -3.09 11.00
N LEU A 47 -6.30 -4.36 11.42
CA LEU A 47 -6.60 -5.47 10.52
C LEU A 47 -7.98 -5.30 9.88
N GLY A 48 -9.00 -4.90 10.66
CA GLY A 48 -10.32 -4.56 10.13
C GLY A 48 -10.26 -3.43 9.10
N THR A 49 -9.48 -2.39 9.38
CA THR A 49 -9.27 -1.27 8.44
C THR A 49 -8.54 -1.71 7.16
N ILE A 50 -7.50 -2.55 7.27
CA ILE A 50 -6.75 -3.08 6.13
C ILE A 50 -7.66 -3.94 5.25
N LEU A 51 -8.43 -4.86 5.85
CA LEU A 51 -9.40 -5.69 5.14
C LEU A 51 -10.43 -4.85 4.40
N ARG A 52 -10.97 -3.82 5.07
CA ARG A 52 -11.89 -2.88 4.45
C ARG A 52 -11.25 -2.16 3.27
N ASN A 53 -10.02 -1.67 3.43
CA ASN A 53 -9.31 -0.97 2.36
C ASN A 53 -9.01 -1.88 1.16
N ILE A 54 -8.62 -3.13 1.40
CA ILE A 54 -8.42 -4.12 0.34
C ILE A 54 -9.74 -4.40 -0.39
N ALA A 55 -10.84 -4.57 0.34
CA ALA A 55 -12.16 -4.78 -0.25
C ALA A 55 -12.60 -3.58 -1.11
N THR A 56 -12.43 -2.36 -0.60
CA THR A 56 -12.70 -1.12 -1.36
C THR A 56 -11.81 -1.03 -2.59
N PHE A 57 -10.51 -1.30 -2.45
CA PHE A 57 -9.57 -1.29 -3.57
C PHE A 57 -9.98 -2.28 -4.67
N ILE A 58 -10.36 -3.51 -4.33
CA ILE A 58 -10.82 -4.51 -5.30
C ILE A 58 -12.10 -4.04 -6.00
N PHE A 59 -13.03 -3.47 -5.24
CA PHE A 59 -14.27 -2.92 -5.79
C PHE A 59 -13.99 -1.77 -6.76
N ASP A 60 -13.19 -0.79 -6.35
CA ASP A 60 -12.78 0.35 -7.19
C ASP A 60 -12.02 -0.12 -8.43
N GLN A 61 -11.15 -1.12 -8.28
CA GLN A 61 -10.41 -1.72 -9.39
C GLN A 61 -11.36 -2.40 -10.39
N PHE A 62 -12.39 -3.09 -9.91
CA PHE A 62 -13.42 -3.69 -10.76
C PHE A 62 -14.21 -2.63 -11.52
N VAL A 63 -14.66 -1.58 -10.82
CA VAL A 63 -15.36 -0.44 -11.43
C VAL A 63 -14.47 0.24 -12.46
N MET A 64 -13.20 0.47 -12.16
CA MET A 64 -12.22 1.07 -13.07
C MET A 64 -12.02 0.23 -14.32
N ILE A 65 -11.83 -1.09 -14.20
CA ILE A 65 -11.68 -2.00 -15.34
C ILE A 65 -12.94 -1.99 -16.19
N PHE A 66 -14.12 -2.03 -15.56
CA PHE A 66 -15.39 -1.92 -16.25
C PHE A 66 -15.50 -0.59 -17.00
N ALA A 67 -15.21 0.54 -16.35
CA ALA A 67 -15.21 1.85 -16.98
C ALA A 67 -14.21 1.95 -18.15
N MET A 68 -12.99 1.45 -17.98
CA MET A 68 -11.99 1.37 -19.04
C MET A 68 -12.48 0.53 -20.22
N PHE A 69 -13.14 -0.59 -19.97
CA PHE A 69 -13.72 -1.41 -21.03
C PHE A 69 -14.72 -0.61 -21.87
N TYR A 70 -15.63 0.12 -21.23
CA TYR A 70 -16.59 0.98 -21.95
C TYR A 70 -15.90 2.15 -22.65
N PHE A 71 -14.93 2.81 -22.02
CA PHE A 71 -14.16 3.89 -22.64
C PHE A 71 -13.36 3.43 -23.86
N PHE A 72 -12.77 2.24 -23.82
CA PHE A 72 -12.03 1.69 -24.96
C PHE A 72 -12.99 1.21 -26.06
N ARG A 73 -14.10 0.57 -25.70
CA ARG A 73 -15.12 0.11 -26.65
C ARG A 73 -15.81 1.26 -27.37
N ASP A 74 -16.17 2.32 -26.64
CA ASP A 74 -16.89 3.48 -27.19
C ASP A 74 -15.94 4.63 -27.56
N ALA A 75 -14.63 4.39 -27.63
CA ALA A 75 -13.61 5.39 -27.94
C ALA A 75 -13.92 6.14 -29.25
N ASP A 76 -14.32 5.44 -30.30
CA ASP A 76 -14.64 6.05 -31.60
C ASP A 76 -15.82 7.02 -31.50
N LYS A 77 -16.86 6.67 -30.74
CA LYS A 77 -18.03 7.53 -30.53
C LYS A 77 -17.64 8.77 -29.74
N ILE A 78 -16.80 8.61 -28.72
CA ILE A 78 -16.27 9.71 -27.90
C ILE A 78 -15.44 10.65 -28.77
N ILE A 79 -14.52 10.11 -29.57
CA ILE A 79 -13.67 10.89 -30.48
C ILE A 79 -14.50 11.62 -31.53
N GLN A 80 -15.52 10.97 -32.10
CA GLN A 80 -16.45 11.62 -33.03
C GLN A 80 -17.24 12.74 -32.37
N GLY A 81 -17.70 12.55 -31.13
CA GLY A 81 -18.33 13.59 -30.32
C GLY A 81 -17.43 14.80 -30.12
N VAL A 82 -16.19 14.59 -29.67
CA VAL A 82 -15.16 15.64 -29.55
C VAL A 82 -14.95 16.37 -30.88
N ARG A 83 -14.79 15.61 -31.96
CA ARG A 83 -14.61 16.13 -33.33
C ARG A 83 -15.77 16.99 -33.83
N SER A 84 -16.98 16.78 -33.33
CA SER A 84 -18.19 17.51 -33.73
C SER A 84 -18.38 18.83 -32.97
N ILE A 85 -17.81 18.93 -31.77
CA ILE A 85 -17.91 20.12 -30.90
C ILE A 85 -16.81 21.14 -31.23
N LEU A 86 -15.69 20.69 -31.81
CA LEU A 86 -14.56 21.55 -32.16
C LEU A 86 -14.87 22.40 -33.41
N PRO A 87 -14.92 23.75 -33.29
CA PRO A 87 -15.20 24.66 -34.40
C PRO A 87 -13.91 25.03 -35.15
N PHE A 88 -13.17 24.03 -35.63
CA PHE A 88 -11.89 24.25 -36.34
C PHE A 88 -11.93 23.69 -37.77
N ASP A 89 -11.11 24.26 -38.64
CA ASP A 89 -10.86 23.71 -39.97
C ASP A 89 -10.31 22.28 -39.88
N ALA A 90 -10.70 21.44 -40.84
CA ALA A 90 -10.39 20.01 -40.84
C ALA A 90 -8.89 19.71 -40.70
N GLU A 91 -8.03 20.54 -41.29
CA GLU A 91 -6.58 20.43 -41.22
C GLU A 91 -6.04 20.68 -39.80
N HIS A 92 -6.40 21.81 -39.19
CA HIS A 92 -6.00 22.17 -37.82
C HIS A 92 -6.52 21.15 -36.80
N ARG A 93 -7.75 20.64 -37.00
CA ARG A 93 -8.33 19.62 -36.14
C ARG A 93 -7.53 18.33 -36.17
N GLU A 94 -7.10 17.86 -37.33
CA GLU A 94 -6.35 16.60 -37.44
C GLU A 94 -4.94 16.72 -36.84
N THR A 95 -4.29 17.88 -37.01
CA THR A 95 -3.01 18.17 -36.34
C THR A 95 -3.14 18.13 -34.82
N MET A 96 -4.16 18.78 -34.26
CA MET A 96 -4.42 18.78 -32.80
C MET A 96 -4.70 17.37 -32.27
N MET A 97 -5.48 16.57 -33.01
CA MET A 97 -5.77 15.17 -32.63
C MET A 97 -4.49 14.32 -32.63
N THR A 98 -3.63 14.50 -33.62
CA THR A 98 -2.34 13.79 -33.70
C THR A 98 -1.43 14.17 -32.55
N GLN A 99 -1.27 15.47 -32.27
CA GLN A 99 -0.47 15.93 -31.14
C GLN A 99 -1.01 15.43 -29.80
N THR A 100 -2.33 15.43 -29.62
CA THR A 100 -2.95 14.89 -28.40
C THR A 100 -2.64 13.41 -28.25
N ARG A 101 -2.74 12.63 -29.33
CA ARG A 101 -2.40 11.20 -29.32
C ARG A 101 -0.92 10.97 -28.99
N ASP A 102 -0.03 11.78 -29.56
CA ASP A 102 1.41 11.70 -29.29
C ASP A 102 1.72 12.02 -27.83
N LEU A 103 1.09 13.05 -27.26
CA LEU A 103 1.22 13.41 -25.85
C LEU A 103 0.70 12.30 -24.92
N ILE A 104 -0.45 11.70 -25.22
CA ILE A 104 -0.99 10.58 -24.46
C ILE A 104 -0.03 9.39 -24.52
N SER A 105 0.43 9.00 -25.71
CA SER A 105 1.36 7.89 -25.90
C SER A 105 2.70 8.14 -25.20
N ALA A 106 3.22 9.36 -25.28
CA ALA A 106 4.44 9.77 -24.58
C ALA A 106 4.25 9.67 -23.06
N SER A 107 3.13 10.17 -22.53
CA SER A 107 2.83 10.11 -21.09
C SER A 107 2.73 8.66 -20.58
N VAL A 108 2.04 7.79 -21.30
CA VAL A 108 1.95 6.36 -20.96
C VAL A 108 3.33 5.71 -20.99
N THR A 109 4.12 5.97 -22.05
CA THR A 109 5.47 5.43 -22.19
C THR A 109 6.40 5.90 -21.06
N THR A 110 6.34 7.19 -20.72
CA THR A 110 7.08 7.76 -19.59
C THR A 110 6.67 7.11 -18.28
N SER A 111 5.37 6.91 -18.04
CA SER A 111 4.88 6.29 -16.81
C SER A 111 5.42 4.85 -16.63
N LEU A 112 5.48 4.08 -17.72
CA LEU A 112 6.05 2.73 -17.72
C LEU A 112 7.56 2.73 -17.47
N ILE A 113 8.29 3.67 -18.09
CA ILE A 113 9.73 3.83 -17.87
C ILE A 113 10.01 4.21 -16.41
N LEU A 114 9.25 5.16 -15.85
CA LEU A 114 9.40 5.57 -14.47
C LEU A 114 9.10 4.42 -13.50
N ALA A 115 8.03 3.65 -13.73
CA ALA A 115 7.72 2.47 -12.92
C ALA A 115 8.86 1.43 -12.94
N ALA A 116 9.48 1.19 -14.11
CA ALA A 116 10.62 0.29 -14.22
C ALA A 116 11.86 0.82 -13.46
N ILE A 117 12.16 2.11 -13.58
CA ILE A 117 13.29 2.74 -12.86
C ILE A 117 13.04 2.70 -11.35
N GLN A 118 11.83 3.03 -10.90
CA GLN A 118 11.46 3.00 -9.48
C GLN A 118 11.54 1.59 -8.91
N GLY A 119 11.02 0.59 -9.62
CA GLY A 119 11.14 -0.82 -9.21
C GLY A 119 12.59 -1.29 -9.16
N ALA A 120 13.43 -0.89 -10.13
CA ALA A 120 14.86 -1.21 -10.12
C ALA A 120 15.61 -0.55 -8.95
N ILE A 121 15.38 0.74 -8.70
CA ILE A 121 16.01 1.46 -7.59
C ILE A 121 15.52 0.91 -6.24
N GLY A 122 14.22 0.68 -6.09
CA GLY A 122 13.64 0.05 -4.91
C GLY A 122 14.27 -1.33 -4.66
N GLY A 123 14.27 -2.19 -5.68
CA GLY A 123 14.87 -3.53 -5.62
C GLY A 123 16.36 -3.51 -5.26
N LEU A 124 17.16 -2.65 -5.91
CA LEU A 124 18.58 -2.49 -5.60
C LEU A 124 18.81 -1.95 -4.17
N GLY A 125 18.01 -0.98 -3.74
CA GLY A 125 18.06 -0.43 -2.39
C GLY A 125 17.83 -1.52 -1.32
N PHE A 126 16.82 -2.37 -1.50
CA PHE A 126 16.57 -3.46 -0.57
C PHE A 126 17.68 -4.53 -0.54
N VAL A 127 18.31 -4.82 -1.68
CA VAL A 127 19.45 -5.74 -1.76
C VAL A 127 20.66 -5.17 -1.01
N LEU A 128 20.94 -3.87 -1.13
CA LEU A 128 22.07 -3.22 -0.48
C LEU A 128 21.94 -3.15 1.05
N VAL A 129 20.73 -2.93 1.58
CA VAL A 129 20.48 -2.80 3.03
C VAL A 129 20.39 -4.16 3.75
N LYS A 130 20.40 -5.29 3.02
CA LYS A 130 20.32 -6.67 3.57
C LYS A 130 19.16 -6.86 4.58
N LEU A 131 18.05 -6.16 4.40
CA LEU A 131 16.86 -6.32 5.24
C LEU A 131 16.18 -7.67 4.94
N PRO A 132 15.66 -8.37 5.97
CA PRO A 132 14.97 -9.65 5.79
C PRO A 132 13.54 -9.44 5.24
N ALA A 133 13.40 -8.87 4.04
CA ALA A 133 12.24 -8.98 3.14
C ALA A 133 12.40 -8.08 1.88
N PRO A 134 13.46 -8.22 1.05
CA PRO A 134 13.67 -7.34 -0.11
C PRO A 134 12.54 -7.40 -1.14
N LEU A 135 11.87 -8.55 -1.24
CA LEU A 135 10.80 -8.80 -2.20
C LEU A 135 9.43 -8.24 -1.80
N PHE A 136 9.20 -7.90 -0.52
CA PHE A 136 7.87 -7.49 -0.05
C PHE A 136 7.62 -5.98 -0.18
N TRP A 137 8.67 -5.19 -0.37
CA TRP A 137 8.63 -3.72 -0.35
C TRP A 137 9.22 -3.06 -1.59
N GLY A 138 9.64 -3.84 -2.60
CA GLY A 138 10.13 -3.34 -3.89
C GLY A 138 9.01 -2.89 -4.84
N VAL A 139 8.02 -2.15 -4.31
CA VAL A 139 6.97 -1.46 -5.07
C VAL A 139 7.25 0.03 -5.08
#